data_AF-A0A6C2UMS0-F1
#
_entry.id   AF-A0A6C2UMS0-F1
#
_cell.length_a   1.000
_cell.length_b   1.000
_cell.length_c   1.000
_cell.angle_alpha   90.00
_cell.angle_beta   90.00
_cell.angle_gamma   90.00
#
_symmetry.space_group_name_H-M   'P 1'
#
loop_
_entity.id
_entity.type
_entity.pdbx_description
1 polymer ?
#
loop_
_entity_poly.entity_id
_entity_poly.type
_entity_poly.pdbx_seq_one_letter_code
_entity_poly.pdbx_strand_id
1 'polypeptide(L)'
;MDANKVAKTKTEWKEQLTPEQYHVTREKGTERPYTGKYWNSKELGIYSCVCCGTDLFLSDTKFDSGCGWPSYFTPVDDQVITENRDVSAGMVRTEVVCTKCDAHLGHVFPDGPPPTGLRYCINSASIDFRKMDEPGPLKVGQPVPEVALATVEGLPFDLRAAAAKQPLVLIFYRGGWCPYCSKHLGQLQQIEGELRELGFRILAVSPDRPEKLKATADKNELSYTLLSDVSMAAAKAFGLAFTVDGATLEKYAGYGIDLEDASGQAHHMLPVPAVYLVGTDGLIDFAYSNPDYKTRLAPEDLLSVAKEASKH
;
A
#
# COMPACT_ATOMS: atom_id res chain seq x y z
N MET A 1 -17.99 -24.23 -2.33
CA MET A 1 -18.46 -22.83 -2.47
C MET A 1 -17.58 -22.01 -1.56
N ASP A 2 -16.78 -21.09 -2.11
CA ASP A 2 -15.94 -20.22 -1.29
C ASP A 2 -16.83 -19.29 -0.47
N ALA A 3 -16.82 -19.45 0.85
CA ALA A 3 -17.64 -18.68 1.79
C ALA A 3 -17.31 -17.17 1.80
N ASN A 4 -16.30 -16.73 1.04
CA ASN A 4 -15.83 -15.35 0.95
C ASN A 4 -16.16 -14.64 -0.38
N LYS A 5 -16.82 -15.31 -1.33
CA LYS A 5 -17.23 -14.67 -2.60
C LYS A 5 -18.50 -13.84 -2.44
N VAL A 6 -18.54 -12.69 -3.11
CA VAL A 6 -19.72 -11.82 -3.12
C VAL A 6 -20.85 -12.50 -3.90
N ALA A 7 -21.91 -12.89 -3.20
CA ALA A 7 -23.13 -13.40 -3.80
C ALA A 7 -24.16 -12.26 -3.92
N LYS A 8 -24.46 -11.85 -5.15
CA LYS A 8 -25.53 -10.91 -5.49
C LYS A 8 -26.22 -11.35 -6.78
N THR A 9 -27.52 -11.11 -6.85
CA THR A 9 -28.36 -11.36 -8.02
C THR A 9 -28.08 -10.35 -9.13
N LYS A 10 -28.55 -10.67 -10.35
CA LYS A 10 -28.44 -9.74 -11.49
C LYS A 10 -29.13 -8.41 -11.23
N THR A 11 -30.27 -8.42 -10.52
CA THR A 11 -31.04 -7.21 -10.19
C THR A 11 -30.26 -6.33 -9.24
N GLU A 12 -29.71 -6.88 -8.15
CA GLU A 12 -28.89 -6.12 -7.19
C GLU A 12 -27.65 -5.50 -7.85
N TRP A 13 -27.03 -6.21 -8.80
CA TRP A 13 -25.92 -5.64 -9.57
C TRP A 13 -26.35 -4.49 -10.49
N LYS A 14 -27.52 -4.59 -11.14
CA LYS A 14 -28.06 -3.50 -11.99
C LYS A 14 -28.49 -2.28 -11.18
N GLU A 15 -28.89 -2.47 -9.93
CA GLU A 15 -29.21 -1.37 -9.01
C GLU A 15 -27.95 -0.66 -8.49
N GLN A 16 -26.88 -1.41 -8.23
CA GLN A 16 -25.62 -0.86 -7.73
C GLN A 16 -24.77 -0.17 -8.82
N LEU A 17 -24.74 -0.73 -10.02
CA LEU A 17 -23.80 -0.33 -11.08
C LEU A 17 -24.48 0.54 -12.13
N THR A 18 -23.71 1.45 -12.75
CA THR A 18 -24.20 2.13 -13.96
C THR A 18 -24.38 1.12 -15.11
N PRO A 19 -25.17 1.43 -16.15
CA PRO A 19 -25.34 0.53 -17.29
C PRO A 19 -24.02 0.10 -17.94
N GLU A 20 -23.06 1.02 -18.07
CA GLU A 20 -21.72 0.73 -18.63
C GLU A 20 -20.89 -0.16 -17.69
N GLN A 21 -20.86 0.15 -16.39
CA GLN A 21 -20.17 -0.68 -15.39
C GLN A 21 -20.75 -2.09 -15.36
N TYR A 22 -22.08 -2.25 -15.43
CA TYR A 22 -22.73 -3.55 -15.48
C TYR A 22 -22.35 -4.30 -16.76
N HIS A 23 -22.43 -3.64 -17.92
CA HIS A 23 -22.09 -4.23 -19.20
C HIS A 23 -20.64 -4.73 -19.22
N VAL A 24 -19.68 -3.92 -18.74
CA VAL A 24 -18.28 -4.31 -18.65
C VAL A 24 -18.08 -5.43 -17.63
N THR A 25 -18.49 -5.24 -16.37
CA THR A 25 -18.11 -6.14 -15.27
C THR A 25 -18.91 -7.44 -15.22
N ARG A 26 -20.14 -7.48 -15.75
CA ARG A 26 -21.04 -8.65 -15.65
C ARG A 26 -21.34 -9.29 -17.00
N GLU A 27 -21.34 -8.52 -18.07
CA GLU A 27 -21.55 -9.04 -19.43
C GLU A 27 -20.25 -9.18 -20.22
N LYS A 28 -19.10 -8.92 -19.57
CA LYS A 28 -17.75 -9.01 -20.16
C LYS A 28 -17.57 -8.09 -21.37
N GLY A 29 -18.24 -6.94 -21.36
CA GLY A 29 -18.06 -5.88 -22.34
C GLY A 29 -16.67 -5.24 -22.25
N THR A 30 -16.32 -4.47 -23.27
CA THR A 30 -15.06 -3.71 -23.31
C THR A 30 -15.37 -2.28 -23.74
N GLU A 31 -14.84 -1.29 -23.02
CA GLU A 31 -14.96 0.13 -23.38
C GLU A 31 -14.30 0.40 -24.73
N ARG A 32 -14.64 1.51 -25.39
CA ARG A 32 -13.88 1.94 -26.57
C ARG A 32 -12.49 2.45 -26.16
N PRO A 33 -11.44 2.24 -26.97
CA PRO A 33 -10.12 2.78 -26.67
C PRO A 33 -10.18 4.32 -26.59
N TYR A 34 -9.43 4.89 -25.65
CA TYR A 34 -9.29 6.33 -25.39
C TYR A 34 -10.57 7.03 -24.90
N THR A 35 -11.58 6.29 -24.43
CA THR A 35 -12.82 6.90 -23.90
C THR A 35 -13.00 6.71 -22.39
N GLY A 36 -12.39 5.68 -21.80
CA GLY A 36 -12.61 5.35 -20.39
C GLY A 36 -12.03 6.36 -19.40
N LYS A 37 -12.72 6.62 -18.29
CA LYS A 37 -12.37 7.66 -17.30
C LYS A 37 -10.89 7.72 -16.88
N TYR A 38 -10.19 6.59 -16.83
CA TYR A 38 -8.83 6.49 -16.31
C TYR A 38 -7.75 6.21 -17.37
N TRP A 39 -8.09 6.22 -18.67
CA TRP A 39 -7.13 5.85 -19.73
C TRP A 39 -5.86 6.72 -19.68
N ASN A 40 -6.00 8.04 -19.57
CA ASN A 40 -4.90 9.01 -19.51
C ASN A 40 -4.62 9.55 -18.10
N SER A 41 -5.27 9.02 -17.05
CA SER A 41 -5.05 9.52 -15.70
C SER A 41 -3.61 9.25 -15.25
N LYS A 42 -3.03 10.24 -14.55
CA LYS A 42 -1.71 10.21 -13.92
C LYS A 42 -1.79 10.51 -12.41
N GLU A 43 -2.99 10.55 -11.85
CA GLU A 43 -3.18 10.84 -10.42
C GLU A 43 -2.64 9.69 -9.56
N LEU A 44 -2.08 10.05 -8.40
CA LEU A 44 -1.55 9.10 -7.44
C LEU A 44 -2.66 8.52 -6.56
N GLY A 45 -2.73 7.20 -6.46
CA GLY A 45 -3.77 6.53 -5.69
C GLY A 45 -3.95 5.06 -6.03
N ILE A 46 -5.08 4.53 -5.58
CA ILE A 46 -5.41 3.11 -5.67
C ILE A 46 -6.62 2.91 -6.57
N TYR A 47 -6.52 1.96 -7.49
CA TYR A 47 -7.62 1.51 -8.33
C TYR A 47 -8.27 0.26 -7.73
N SER A 48 -9.55 0.34 -7.42
CA SER A 48 -10.31 -0.71 -6.72
C SER A 48 -11.46 -1.21 -7.59
N CYS A 49 -11.86 -2.47 -7.42
CA CYS A 49 -12.98 -3.06 -8.14
C CYS A 49 -14.27 -2.28 -7.86
N VAL A 50 -14.92 -1.77 -8.91
CA VAL A 50 -16.17 -0.99 -8.78
C VAL A 50 -17.33 -1.79 -8.17
N CYS A 51 -17.28 -3.12 -8.29
CA CYS A 51 -18.31 -4.02 -7.77
C CYS A 51 -18.20 -4.28 -6.26
N CYS A 52 -17.00 -4.54 -5.75
CA CYS A 52 -16.82 -5.05 -4.38
C CYS A 52 -15.80 -4.27 -3.54
N GLY A 53 -15.20 -3.22 -4.09
CA GLY A 53 -14.24 -2.36 -3.42
C GLY A 53 -12.88 -2.99 -3.13
N THR A 54 -12.58 -4.17 -3.68
CA THR A 54 -11.24 -4.78 -3.54
C THR A 54 -10.21 -3.95 -4.29
N ASP A 55 -9.14 -3.55 -3.62
CA ASP A 55 -7.99 -2.89 -4.25
C ASP A 55 -7.35 -3.85 -5.28
N LEU A 56 -7.11 -3.36 -6.50
CA LEU A 56 -6.64 -4.18 -7.63
C LEU A 56 -5.27 -3.72 -8.13
N PHE A 57 -5.10 -2.40 -8.33
CA PHE A 57 -3.90 -1.83 -8.91
C PHE A 57 -3.51 -0.53 -8.23
N LEU A 58 -2.22 -0.20 -8.30
CA LEU A 58 -1.68 1.06 -7.81
C LEU A 58 -1.31 1.97 -8.98
N SER A 59 -1.38 3.29 -8.77
CA SER A 59 -0.99 4.27 -9.78
C SER A 59 0.48 4.19 -10.22
N ASP A 60 1.38 3.71 -9.36
CA ASP A 60 2.81 3.52 -9.66
C ASP A 60 3.05 2.34 -10.64
N THR A 61 2.18 1.34 -10.62
CA THR A 61 2.20 0.22 -11.57
C THR A 61 1.58 0.58 -12.91
N LYS A 62 0.88 1.72 -12.99
CA LYS A 62 0.24 2.20 -14.21
C LYS A 62 1.28 2.77 -15.18
N PHE A 63 1.20 2.38 -16.45
CA PHE A 63 2.08 2.89 -17.51
C PHE A 63 1.29 3.20 -18.79
N ASP A 64 1.90 4.00 -19.66
CA ASP A 64 1.35 4.28 -21.00
C ASP A 64 1.79 3.19 -21.98
N SER A 65 0.85 2.32 -22.34
CA SER A 65 1.06 1.26 -23.34
C SER A 65 0.68 1.69 -24.76
N GLY A 66 0.09 2.88 -24.92
CA GLY A 66 -0.52 3.31 -26.17
C GLY A 66 -1.80 2.56 -26.55
N CYS A 67 -2.30 1.60 -25.76
CA CYS A 67 -3.44 0.76 -26.16
C CYS A 67 -4.81 1.46 -26.06
N GLY A 68 -4.91 2.57 -25.31
CA GLY A 68 -6.15 3.30 -25.09
C GLY A 68 -6.99 2.89 -23.88
N TRP A 69 -6.48 1.97 -23.04
CA TRP A 69 -7.05 1.61 -21.74
C TRP A 69 -5.99 1.77 -20.64
N PRO A 70 -6.37 2.02 -19.37
CA PRO A 70 -5.40 2.01 -18.27
C PRO A 70 -4.68 0.67 -18.22
N SER A 71 -3.36 0.73 -18.24
CA SER A 71 -2.48 -0.44 -18.29
C SER A 71 -1.59 -0.48 -17.07
N TYR A 72 -1.48 -1.65 -16.44
CA TYR A 72 -0.66 -1.87 -15.24
C TYR A 72 0.28 -3.04 -15.47
N PHE A 73 1.47 -3.03 -14.87
CA PHE A 73 2.42 -4.14 -15.04
C PHE A 73 2.29 -5.23 -13.98
N THR A 74 1.57 -4.96 -12.88
CA THR A 74 1.32 -5.91 -11.79
C THR A 74 0.09 -5.49 -10.97
N PRO A 75 -0.70 -6.42 -10.42
CA PRO A 75 -1.70 -6.11 -9.39
C PRO A 75 -1.06 -5.76 -8.04
N VAL A 76 -1.90 -5.33 -7.09
CA VAL A 76 -1.50 -5.14 -5.68
C VAL A 76 -1.06 -6.45 -5.00
N ASP A 77 -1.66 -7.57 -5.41
CA ASP A 77 -1.41 -8.93 -4.91
C ASP A 77 -1.92 -9.96 -5.95
N ASP A 78 -1.23 -11.09 -6.11
CA ASP A 78 -1.61 -12.11 -7.10
C ASP A 78 -2.94 -12.81 -6.77
N GLN A 79 -3.41 -12.74 -5.52
CA GLN A 79 -4.66 -13.36 -5.07
C GLN A 79 -5.90 -12.52 -5.37
N VAL A 80 -5.76 -11.21 -5.66
CA VAL A 80 -6.91 -10.34 -5.93
C VAL A 80 -7.46 -10.47 -7.35
N ILE A 81 -6.69 -11.08 -8.24
CA ILE A 81 -7.02 -11.36 -9.64
C ILE A 81 -7.09 -12.86 -9.89
N THR A 82 -8.08 -13.28 -10.66
CA THR A 82 -8.13 -14.63 -11.25
C THR A 82 -7.98 -14.50 -12.76
N GLU A 83 -7.06 -15.28 -13.32
CA GLU A 83 -6.82 -15.37 -14.75
C GLU A 83 -7.61 -16.54 -15.36
N ASN A 84 -8.42 -16.25 -16.37
CA ASN A 84 -9.23 -17.24 -17.06
C ASN A 84 -8.89 -17.25 -18.55
N ARG A 85 -8.83 -18.44 -19.14
CA ARG A 85 -8.66 -18.57 -20.60
C ARG A 85 -9.90 -18.05 -21.33
N ASP A 86 -9.71 -17.04 -22.19
CA ASP A 86 -10.75 -16.45 -23.03
C ASP A 86 -10.51 -16.82 -24.50
N VAL A 87 -11.49 -17.46 -25.12
CA VAL A 87 -11.48 -17.84 -26.55
C VAL A 87 -12.56 -17.11 -27.36
N SER A 88 -13.17 -16.08 -26.77
CA SER A 88 -14.18 -15.26 -27.43
C SER A 88 -13.56 -14.37 -28.52
N ALA A 89 -14.41 -13.80 -29.38
CA ALA A 89 -14.01 -12.89 -30.46
C ALA A 89 -12.93 -13.44 -31.42
N GLY A 90 -12.79 -14.77 -31.52
CA GLY A 90 -11.83 -15.43 -32.43
C GLY A 90 -10.36 -15.29 -32.01
N MET A 91 -10.09 -14.86 -30.77
CA MET A 91 -8.74 -14.69 -30.23
C MET A 91 -8.55 -15.58 -28.99
N VAL A 92 -7.31 -15.99 -28.72
CA VAL A 92 -6.96 -16.63 -27.44
C VAL A 92 -6.28 -15.57 -26.56
N ARG A 93 -6.95 -15.19 -25.48
CA ARG A 93 -6.48 -14.19 -24.51
C ARG A 93 -6.62 -14.73 -23.09
N THR A 94 -6.02 -14.04 -22.13
CA THR A 94 -6.21 -14.32 -20.72
C THR A 94 -7.09 -13.23 -20.11
N GLU A 95 -8.33 -13.56 -19.80
CA GLU A 95 -9.26 -12.70 -19.09
C GLU A 95 -8.81 -12.52 -17.64
N VAL A 96 -8.92 -11.30 -17.16
CA VAL A 96 -8.62 -10.90 -15.78
C VAL A 96 -9.94 -10.57 -15.09
N VAL A 97 -10.26 -11.29 -14.01
CA VAL A 97 -11.44 -11.03 -13.18
C VAL A 97 -11.05 -10.76 -11.73
N CYS A 98 -11.86 -9.99 -11.01
CA CYS A 98 -11.70 -9.81 -9.57
C CYS A 98 -12.06 -11.12 -8.84
N THR A 99 -11.10 -11.72 -8.12
CA THR A 99 -11.27 -13.00 -7.42
C THR A 99 -12.44 -12.99 -6.44
N LYS A 100 -12.70 -11.85 -5.78
CA LYS A 100 -13.73 -11.73 -4.72
C LYS A 100 -15.16 -11.71 -5.27
N CYS A 101 -15.39 -11.20 -6.48
CA CYS A 101 -16.74 -10.97 -6.97
C CYS A 101 -16.98 -11.34 -8.43
N ASP A 102 -16.00 -11.95 -9.11
CA ASP A 102 -16.08 -12.38 -10.51
C ASP A 102 -16.41 -11.24 -11.50
N ALA A 103 -16.10 -10.00 -11.14
CA ALA A 103 -16.24 -8.87 -12.04
C ALA A 103 -15.16 -8.96 -13.13
N HIS A 104 -15.58 -8.89 -14.39
CA HIS A 104 -14.67 -8.74 -15.52
C HIS A 104 -13.93 -7.39 -15.42
N LEU A 105 -12.60 -7.44 -15.47
CA LEU A 105 -11.75 -6.26 -15.39
C LEU A 105 -11.17 -5.93 -16.77
N GLY A 106 -10.69 -6.95 -17.47
CA GLY A 106 -10.07 -6.81 -18.79
C GLY A 106 -9.26 -8.04 -19.14
N HIS A 107 -8.06 -7.84 -19.70
CA HIS A 107 -7.18 -8.92 -20.13
C HIS A 107 -5.72 -8.64 -19.79
N VAL A 108 -4.93 -9.69 -19.62
CA VAL A 108 -3.48 -9.62 -19.44
C VAL A 108 -2.76 -10.13 -20.68
N PHE A 109 -1.66 -9.45 -21.04
CA PHE A 109 -0.84 -9.72 -22.21
C PHE A 109 0.65 -9.79 -21.84
N PRO A 110 1.47 -10.62 -22.52
CA PRO A 110 2.90 -10.77 -22.24
C PRO A 110 3.77 -9.73 -22.98
N ASP A 111 3.27 -8.49 -23.10
CA ASP A 111 3.92 -7.37 -23.81
C ASP A 111 4.09 -6.13 -22.91
N GLY A 112 4.21 -6.35 -21.60
CA GLY A 112 4.43 -5.30 -20.63
C GLY A 112 5.91 -4.96 -20.39
N PRO A 113 6.18 -3.91 -19.60
CA PRO A 113 7.54 -3.52 -19.24
C PRO A 113 8.18 -4.54 -18.26
N PRO A 114 9.51 -4.58 -18.17
CA PRO A 114 10.19 -5.23 -17.04
C PRO A 114 9.74 -4.63 -15.69
N PRO A 115 9.80 -5.40 -14.59
CA PRO A 115 10.37 -6.75 -14.47
C PRO A 115 9.39 -7.89 -14.80
N THR A 116 8.08 -7.64 -14.80
CA THR A 116 7.08 -8.70 -14.97
C THR A 116 6.92 -9.13 -16.44
N GLY A 117 7.13 -8.20 -17.38
CA GLY A 117 6.82 -8.42 -18.80
C GLY A 117 5.31 -8.52 -19.07
N LEU A 118 4.46 -8.24 -18.07
CA LEU A 118 3.01 -8.38 -18.16
C LEU A 118 2.35 -7.01 -18.31
N ARG A 119 1.27 -6.97 -19.10
CA ARG A 119 0.41 -5.80 -19.24
C ARG A 119 -1.02 -6.19 -18.93
N TYR A 120 -1.48 -5.78 -17.76
CA TYR A 120 -2.88 -5.82 -17.35
C TYR A 120 -3.59 -4.63 -18.00
N CYS A 121 -4.35 -4.91 -19.07
CA CYS A 121 -5.13 -3.94 -19.82
C CYS A 121 -6.56 -3.93 -19.29
N ILE A 122 -6.94 -2.89 -18.55
CA ILE A 122 -8.13 -2.89 -17.70
C ILE A 122 -9.16 -1.88 -18.19
N ASN A 123 -10.43 -2.22 -18.12
CA ASN A 123 -11.51 -1.28 -18.38
C ASN A 123 -11.61 -0.27 -17.21
N SER A 124 -11.59 1.02 -17.51
CA SER A 124 -11.89 2.08 -16.54
C SER A 124 -13.25 1.89 -15.89
N ALA A 125 -14.27 1.41 -16.62
CA ALA A 125 -15.59 1.13 -16.09
C ALA A 125 -15.63 -0.06 -15.11
N SER A 126 -14.55 -0.82 -14.97
CA SER A 126 -14.47 -1.94 -14.00
C SER A 126 -13.81 -1.55 -12.67
N ILE A 127 -13.23 -0.36 -12.61
CA ILE A 127 -12.46 0.13 -11.47
C ILE A 127 -12.96 1.51 -11.02
N ASP A 128 -12.75 1.81 -9.75
CA ASP A 128 -12.87 3.16 -9.19
C ASP A 128 -11.50 3.59 -8.64
N PHE A 129 -11.31 4.88 -8.44
CA PHE A 129 -10.03 5.45 -8.03
C PHE A 129 -10.17 6.19 -6.71
N ARG A 130 -9.37 5.77 -5.73
CA ARG A 130 -9.17 6.53 -4.49
C ARG A 130 -7.84 7.28 -4.61
N LYS A 131 -7.95 8.60 -4.70
CA LYS A 131 -6.79 9.50 -4.68
C LYS A 131 -6.07 9.35 -3.34
N MET A 132 -4.75 9.20 -3.39
CA MET A 132 -3.91 9.44 -2.22
C MET A 132 -3.67 10.93 -2.12
N ASP A 133 -3.71 11.46 -0.89
CA ASP A 133 -3.41 12.87 -0.64
C ASP A 133 -1.99 13.16 -1.15
N GLU A 134 -1.84 14.19 -1.99
CA GLU A 134 -0.53 14.59 -2.49
C GLU A 134 0.26 15.36 -1.42
N PRO A 135 1.60 15.19 -1.37
CA PRO A 135 2.41 14.33 -2.25
C PRO A 135 2.34 12.83 -1.87
N GLY A 136 2.47 11.93 -2.85
CA GLY A 136 2.61 10.49 -2.59
C GLY A 136 3.98 10.10 -2.01
N PRO A 137 4.27 8.78 -1.82
CA PRO A 137 5.44 8.33 -1.07
C PRO A 137 6.76 8.92 -1.59
N LEU A 138 7.64 9.32 -0.67
CA LEU A 138 8.97 9.82 -1.03
C LEU A 138 9.79 8.76 -1.80
N LYS A 139 10.64 9.23 -2.70
CA LYS A 139 11.44 8.43 -3.62
C LYS A 139 12.93 8.48 -3.29
N VAL A 140 13.69 7.51 -3.81
CA VAL A 140 15.15 7.48 -3.74
C VAL A 140 15.76 8.80 -4.24
N GLY A 141 16.77 9.29 -3.52
CA GLY A 141 17.45 10.56 -3.75
C GLY A 141 16.74 11.79 -3.19
N GLN A 142 15.52 11.66 -2.66
CA GLN A 142 14.85 12.77 -1.97
C GLN A 142 15.34 12.89 -0.52
N PRO A 143 15.42 14.11 0.03
CA PRO A 143 15.83 14.31 1.42
C PRO A 143 14.70 13.92 2.37
N VAL A 144 15.07 13.37 3.52
CA VAL A 144 14.14 13.15 4.63
C VAL A 144 13.58 14.50 5.11
N PRO A 145 12.24 14.64 5.26
CA PRO A 145 11.63 15.89 5.69
C PRO A 145 11.93 16.20 7.15
N GLU A 146 11.83 17.49 7.50
CA GLU A 146 11.81 17.92 8.90
C GLU A 146 10.42 17.65 9.47
N VAL A 147 10.35 16.77 10.46
CA VAL A 147 9.08 16.24 10.97
C VAL A 147 9.11 16.18 12.49
N ALA A 148 7.94 16.40 13.10
CA ALA A 148 7.77 16.25 14.53
C ALA A 148 7.48 14.79 14.87
N LEU A 149 8.38 14.16 15.62
CA LEU A 149 8.22 12.82 16.18
C LEU A 149 8.46 12.89 17.69
N ALA A 150 7.92 11.92 18.43
CA ALA A 150 8.20 11.77 19.85
C ALA A 150 8.68 10.36 20.19
N THR A 151 9.52 10.22 21.21
CA THR A 151 9.92 8.93 21.77
C THR A 151 8.79 8.30 22.61
N VAL A 152 8.99 7.08 23.09
CA VAL A 152 8.05 6.40 24.00
C VAL A 152 7.88 7.12 25.35
N GLU A 153 8.82 8.00 25.72
CA GLU A 153 8.72 8.90 26.88
C GLU A 153 8.03 10.23 26.54
N GLY A 154 7.59 10.44 25.30
CA GLY A 154 6.98 11.68 24.85
C GLY A 154 7.97 12.82 24.58
N LEU A 155 9.28 12.53 24.48
CA LEU A 155 10.30 13.54 24.19
C LEU A 155 10.40 13.80 22.69
N PRO A 156 10.59 15.05 22.24
CA PRO A 156 10.82 15.35 20.83
C PRO A 156 11.99 14.56 20.24
N PHE A 157 11.81 14.03 19.03
CA PHE A 157 12.83 13.28 18.31
C PHE A 157 13.11 13.93 16.95
N ASP A 158 14.38 14.24 16.69
CA ASP A 158 14.84 14.81 15.42
C ASP A 158 15.36 13.70 14.49
N LEU A 159 14.58 13.42 13.45
CA LEU A 159 14.88 12.39 12.47
C LEU A 159 16.12 12.72 11.62
N ARG A 160 16.32 13.99 11.26
CA ARG A 160 17.47 14.42 10.44
C ARG A 160 18.76 14.36 11.25
N ALA A 161 18.72 14.79 12.51
CA ALA A 161 19.87 14.67 13.40
C ALA A 161 20.22 13.21 13.71
N ALA A 162 19.22 12.30 13.72
CA ALA A 162 19.47 10.87 13.82
C ALA A 162 20.16 10.32 12.57
N ALA A 163 19.66 10.67 11.37
CA ALA A 163 20.24 10.24 10.09
C ALA A 163 21.68 10.75 9.93
N ALA A 164 21.95 12.01 10.27
CA ALA A 164 23.28 12.60 10.20
C ALA A 164 24.35 11.89 11.04
N LYS A 165 23.94 11.11 12.06
CA LYS A 165 24.86 10.36 12.92
C LYS A 165 25.15 8.96 12.40
N GLN A 166 24.17 8.31 11.79
CA GLN A 166 24.28 6.94 11.28
C GLN A 166 23.09 6.65 10.35
N PRO A 167 23.26 5.75 9.36
CA PRO A 167 22.18 5.44 8.43
C PRO A 167 21.00 4.79 9.15
N LEU A 168 19.80 4.98 8.62
CA LEU A 168 18.55 4.57 9.26
C LEU A 168 17.79 3.55 8.41
N VAL A 169 17.19 2.58 9.08
CA VAL A 169 16.05 1.80 8.56
C VAL A 169 14.79 2.40 9.18
N LEU A 170 14.04 3.16 8.40
CA LEU A 170 12.83 3.85 8.86
C LEU A 170 11.59 3.08 8.41
N ILE A 171 10.76 2.67 9.36
CA ILE A 171 9.57 1.84 9.09
C ILE A 171 8.31 2.60 9.52
N PHE A 172 7.37 2.80 8.61
CA PHE A 172 6.03 3.29 8.94
C PHE A 172 5.06 2.12 9.09
N TYR A 173 4.30 2.12 10.19
CA TYR A 173 3.30 1.08 10.45
C TYR A 173 2.04 1.68 11.07
N ARG A 174 0.95 0.90 11.05
CA ARG A 174 -0.39 1.40 11.36
C ARG A 174 -0.67 1.61 12.86
N GLY A 175 0.11 0.96 13.72
CA GLY A 175 -0.07 0.91 15.18
C GLY A 175 0.05 -0.51 15.72
N GLY A 176 0.29 -0.63 17.03
CA GLY A 176 0.56 -1.88 17.74
C GLY A 176 -0.64 -2.81 17.87
N TRP A 177 -1.84 -2.30 17.61
CA TRP A 177 -3.08 -3.06 17.51
C TRP A 177 -3.16 -3.90 16.23
N CYS A 178 -2.35 -3.59 15.20
CA CYS A 178 -2.42 -4.25 13.90
C CYS A 178 -1.58 -5.55 13.88
N PRO A 179 -2.18 -6.73 13.69
CA PRO A 179 -1.48 -8.02 13.78
C PRO A 179 -0.40 -8.19 12.70
N TYR A 180 -0.61 -7.65 11.50
CA TYR A 180 0.38 -7.66 10.42
C TYR A 180 1.58 -6.75 10.74
N CYS A 181 1.35 -5.67 11.49
CA CYS A 181 2.45 -4.81 11.94
C CYS A 181 3.26 -5.50 13.03
N SER A 182 2.61 -6.09 14.04
CA SER A 182 3.30 -6.85 15.09
C SER A 182 4.15 -8.00 14.51
N LYS A 183 3.60 -8.75 13.55
CA LYS A 183 4.36 -9.81 12.86
C LYS A 183 5.59 -9.26 12.13
N HIS A 184 5.41 -8.19 11.34
CA HIS A 184 6.51 -7.58 10.59
C HIS A 184 7.61 -7.05 11.54
N LEU A 185 7.23 -6.37 12.62
CA LEU A 185 8.17 -5.87 13.64
C LEU A 185 8.97 -7.03 14.29
N GLY A 186 8.30 -8.12 14.68
CA GLY A 186 9.00 -9.29 15.22
C GLY A 186 9.92 -9.98 14.21
N GLN A 187 9.56 -9.99 12.92
CA GLN A 187 10.43 -10.52 11.86
C GLN A 187 11.69 -9.65 11.66
N LEU A 188 11.54 -8.33 11.73
CA LEU A 188 12.67 -7.40 11.60
C LEU A 188 13.67 -7.53 12.76
N GLN A 189 13.20 -7.86 13.96
CA GLN A 189 14.08 -8.13 15.09
C GLN A 189 15.07 -9.27 14.82
N GLN A 190 14.69 -10.25 13.99
CA GLN A 190 15.56 -11.38 13.64
C GLN A 190 16.79 -10.94 12.83
N ILE A 191 16.68 -9.85 12.07
CA ILE A 191 17.77 -9.30 11.24
C ILE A 191 18.40 -8.03 11.84
N GLU A 192 17.93 -7.58 13.02
CA GLU A 192 18.41 -6.35 13.65
C GLU A 192 19.92 -6.38 13.92
N GLY A 193 20.44 -7.54 14.35
CA GLY A 193 21.87 -7.73 14.59
C GLY A 193 22.70 -7.46 13.34
N GLU A 194 22.31 -8.03 12.20
CA GLU A 194 23.01 -7.84 10.92
C GLU A 194 22.88 -6.39 10.42
N LEU A 195 21.69 -5.79 10.52
CA LEU A 195 21.50 -4.38 10.16
C LEU A 195 22.40 -3.46 11.01
N ARG A 196 22.55 -3.75 12.29
CA ARG A 196 23.43 -3.01 13.19
C ARG A 196 24.91 -3.21 12.85
N GLU A 197 25.32 -4.41 12.45
CA GLU A 197 26.69 -4.67 11.97
C GLU A 197 27.01 -3.89 10.68
N LEU A 198 26.00 -3.65 9.84
CA LEU A 198 26.09 -2.76 8.66
C LEU A 198 26.04 -1.27 9.03
N GLY A 199 25.88 -0.92 10.31
CA GLY A 199 25.83 0.45 10.81
C GLY A 199 24.44 1.09 10.81
N PHE A 200 23.39 0.38 10.40
CA PHE A 200 22.03 0.91 10.40
C PHE A 200 21.41 0.92 11.79
N ARG A 201 20.61 1.96 12.07
CA ARG A 201 19.66 1.98 13.19
C ARG A 201 18.22 1.87 12.72
N ILE A 202 17.47 0.97 13.34
CA ILE A 202 16.04 0.81 13.06
C ILE A 202 15.23 1.83 13.87
N LEU A 203 14.35 2.56 13.19
CA LEU A 203 13.35 3.45 13.77
C LEU A 203 11.96 3.06 13.22
N ALA A 204 11.01 2.74 14.09
CA ALA A 204 9.64 2.41 13.67
C ALA A 204 8.63 3.47 14.13
N VAL A 205 7.92 4.06 13.18
CA VAL A 205 7.00 5.20 13.35
C VAL A 205 5.56 4.73 13.20
N SER A 206 4.69 5.13 14.13
CA SER A 206 3.24 4.97 13.98
C SER A 206 2.47 6.12 14.62
N PRO A 207 1.15 6.23 14.35
CA PRO A 207 0.30 7.26 14.95
C PRO A 207 0.03 7.03 16.44
N ASP A 208 0.42 5.87 16.98
CA ASP A 208 0.16 5.51 18.38
C ASP A 208 0.82 6.53 19.33
N ARG A 209 0.09 6.95 20.36
CA ARG A 209 0.63 7.79 21.43
C ARG A 209 1.76 7.09 22.20
N PRO A 210 2.69 7.84 22.83
CA PRO A 210 3.85 7.26 23.52
C PRO A 210 3.52 6.12 24.49
N GLU A 211 2.40 6.21 25.21
CA GLU A 211 1.97 5.17 26.16
C GLU A 211 1.59 3.85 25.47
N LYS A 212 1.01 3.92 24.27
CA LYS A 212 0.64 2.75 23.45
C LYS A 212 1.85 2.15 22.74
N LEU A 213 2.83 2.99 22.36
CA LEU A 213 4.11 2.50 21.85
C LEU A 213 4.86 1.68 22.90
N LYS A 214 4.90 2.15 24.14
CA LYS A 214 5.53 1.39 25.23
C LYS A 214 4.90 0.02 25.39
N ALA A 215 3.57 -0.07 25.42
CA ALA A 215 2.87 -1.35 25.47
C ALA A 215 3.20 -2.25 24.26
N THR A 216 3.42 -1.67 23.08
CA THR A 216 3.81 -2.39 21.86
C THR A 216 5.24 -2.91 21.93
N ALA A 217 6.18 -2.10 22.42
CA ALA A 217 7.56 -2.50 22.63
C ALA A 217 7.64 -3.65 23.64
N ASP A 218 6.97 -3.52 24.79
CA ASP A 218 6.95 -4.53 25.85
C ASP A 218 6.33 -5.85 25.36
N LYS A 219 5.20 -5.77 24.64
CA LYS A 219 4.47 -6.94 24.14
C LYS A 219 5.27 -7.76 23.12
N ASN A 220 6.06 -7.09 22.28
CA ASN A 220 6.81 -7.74 21.20
C ASN A 220 8.32 -7.82 21.50
N GLU A 221 8.72 -7.51 22.74
CA GLU A 221 10.11 -7.53 23.21
C GLU A 221 11.08 -6.76 22.29
N LEU A 222 10.63 -5.65 21.70
CA LEU A 222 11.38 -4.94 20.66
C LEU A 222 12.58 -4.19 21.25
N SER A 223 13.76 -4.38 20.64
CA SER A 223 15.03 -3.75 21.04
C SER A 223 15.29 -2.40 20.37
N TYR A 224 14.63 -2.12 19.26
CA TYR A 224 14.84 -0.88 18.49
C TYR A 224 13.84 0.22 18.84
N THR A 225 14.13 1.45 18.39
CA THR A 225 13.40 2.66 18.79
C THR A 225 12.02 2.73 18.12
N LEU A 226 10.98 2.87 18.93
CA LEU A 226 9.64 3.26 18.46
C LEU A 226 9.43 4.77 18.60
N LEU A 227 8.79 5.36 17.60
CA LEU A 227 8.50 6.79 17.51
C LEU A 227 7.02 7.02 17.25
N SER A 228 6.49 8.07 17.90
CA SER A 228 5.11 8.50 17.84
C SER A 228 4.95 9.63 16.85
N ASP A 229 3.98 9.49 15.94
CA ASP A 229 3.52 10.47 14.97
C ASP A 229 2.03 10.79 15.18
N VAL A 230 1.65 11.15 16.40
CA VAL A 230 0.23 11.39 16.78
C VAL A 230 -0.51 12.39 15.90
N SER A 231 0.21 13.36 15.32
CA SER A 231 -0.36 14.40 14.45
C SER A 231 -0.39 14.00 12.97
N MET A 232 0.18 12.83 12.63
CA MET A 232 0.43 12.37 11.27
C MET A 232 1.34 13.31 10.47
N ALA A 233 2.11 14.17 11.13
CA ALA A 233 2.99 15.12 10.46
C ALA A 233 4.08 14.39 9.66
N ALA A 234 4.67 13.34 10.23
CA ALA A 234 5.68 12.57 9.53
C ALA A 234 5.06 11.76 8.38
N ALA A 235 3.98 11.03 8.63
CA ALA A 235 3.29 10.26 7.59
C ALA A 235 2.83 11.14 6.41
N LYS A 236 2.33 12.36 6.67
CA LYS A 236 1.98 13.33 5.62
C LYS A 236 3.19 13.83 4.86
N ALA A 237 4.26 14.21 5.56
CA ALA A 237 5.47 14.72 4.92
C ALA A 237 6.18 13.66 4.06
N PHE A 238 6.02 12.38 4.44
CA PHE A 238 6.50 11.24 3.65
C PHE A 238 5.54 10.82 2.53
N GLY A 239 4.35 11.41 2.45
CA GLY A 239 3.34 11.06 1.46
C GLY A 239 2.68 9.69 1.64
N LEU A 240 2.60 9.26 2.90
CA LEU A 240 2.06 7.95 3.31
C LEU A 240 0.71 8.06 3.99
N ALA A 241 0.30 9.25 4.43
CA ALA A 241 -0.96 9.40 5.15
C ALA A 241 -2.16 9.21 4.21
N PHE A 242 -3.16 8.45 4.68
CA PHE A 242 -4.47 8.40 4.05
C PHE A 242 -5.56 8.44 5.11
N THR A 243 -6.72 8.98 4.75
CA THR A 243 -7.90 8.99 5.62
C THR A 243 -8.68 7.69 5.48
N VAL A 244 -9.08 7.12 6.61
CA VAL A 244 -9.89 5.91 6.70
C VAL A 244 -11.36 6.32 6.57
N ASP A 245 -12.09 5.69 5.65
CA ASP A 245 -13.51 5.98 5.44
C ASP A 245 -14.40 5.47 6.59
N GLY A 246 -15.61 6.04 6.71
CA GLY A 246 -16.54 5.73 7.80
C GLY A 246 -16.94 4.24 7.89
N ALA A 247 -17.13 3.56 6.75
CA ALA A 247 -17.49 2.14 6.77
C ALA A 247 -16.32 1.28 7.29
N THR A 248 -15.09 1.65 6.96
CA THR A 248 -13.90 1.00 7.49
C THR A 248 -13.71 1.28 8.99
N LEU A 249 -14.01 2.50 9.46
CA LEU A 249 -13.99 2.84 10.89
C LEU A 249 -14.99 1.99 11.69
N GLU A 250 -16.23 1.86 11.21
CA GLU A 250 -17.25 1.00 11.83
C GLU A 250 -16.78 -0.45 11.94
N LYS A 251 -16.13 -0.95 10.87
CA LYS A 251 -15.56 -2.29 10.86
C LYS A 251 -14.44 -2.46 11.90
N TYR A 252 -13.56 -1.46 12.05
CA TYR A 252 -12.51 -1.47 13.08
C TYR A 252 -13.09 -1.44 14.49
N ALA A 253 -14.11 -0.62 14.74
CA ALA A 253 -14.81 -0.61 16.01
C ALA A 253 -15.41 -1.99 16.33
N GLY A 254 -15.96 -2.69 15.33
CA GLY A 254 -16.44 -4.07 15.46
C GLY A 254 -15.36 -5.10 15.83
N TYR A 255 -14.08 -4.80 15.59
CA TYR A 255 -12.93 -5.59 16.03
C TYR A 255 -12.29 -5.07 17.33
N GLY A 256 -12.88 -4.06 17.97
CA GLY A 256 -12.32 -3.41 19.15
C GLY A 256 -11.10 -2.53 18.85
N ILE A 257 -10.94 -2.09 17.60
CA ILE A 257 -9.88 -1.17 17.18
C ILE A 257 -10.45 0.24 17.16
N ASP A 258 -9.91 1.11 18.02
CA ASP A 258 -10.23 2.53 18.08
C ASP A 258 -8.99 3.34 17.70
N LEU A 259 -9.06 4.02 16.55
CA LEU A 259 -7.95 4.80 16.03
C LEU A 259 -7.73 6.09 16.82
N GLU A 260 -8.80 6.67 17.38
CA GLU A 260 -8.71 7.90 18.18
C GLU A 260 -8.16 7.58 19.58
N ASP A 261 -8.51 6.44 20.17
CA ASP A 261 -7.85 5.98 21.39
C ASP A 261 -6.37 5.62 21.13
N ALA A 262 -6.04 5.10 19.95
CA ALA A 262 -4.67 4.78 19.60
C ALA A 262 -3.79 6.05 19.48
N SER A 263 -4.24 7.08 18.74
CA SER A 263 -3.46 8.31 18.50
C SER A 263 -3.73 9.45 19.49
N GLY A 264 -4.86 9.41 20.19
CA GLY A 264 -5.37 10.53 20.98
C GLY A 264 -5.98 11.66 20.14
N GLN A 265 -6.21 11.46 18.83
CA GLN A 265 -6.68 12.50 17.91
C GLN A 265 -7.77 12.01 16.95
N ALA A 266 -8.76 12.86 16.68
CA ALA A 266 -9.90 12.60 15.81
C ALA A 266 -9.62 12.84 14.31
N HIS A 267 -8.47 12.37 13.82
CA HIS A 267 -8.06 12.59 12.44
C HIS A 267 -8.39 11.42 11.49
N HIS A 268 -8.69 10.22 12.02
CA HIS A 268 -9.03 9.02 11.24
C HIS A 268 -8.04 8.67 10.13
N MET A 269 -6.75 8.92 10.35
CA MET A 269 -5.72 8.69 9.34
C MET A 269 -4.81 7.55 9.78
N LEU A 270 -4.26 6.85 8.81
CA LEU A 270 -3.22 5.85 9.00
C LEU A 270 -2.13 6.03 7.96
N PRO A 271 -0.88 5.62 8.25
CA PRO A 271 0.15 5.57 7.25
C PRO A 271 -0.03 4.31 6.38
N VAL A 272 0.20 4.45 5.09
CA VAL A 272 0.60 3.36 4.21
C VAL A 272 1.87 2.75 4.79
N PRO A 273 1.90 1.44 5.04
CA PRO A 273 3.10 0.79 5.53
C PRO A 273 4.26 0.95 4.55
N ALA A 274 5.40 1.36 5.07
CA ALA A 274 6.56 1.68 4.26
C ALA A 274 7.87 1.37 4.99
N VAL A 275 8.93 1.15 4.20
CA VAL A 275 10.31 0.96 4.65
C VAL A 275 11.20 1.87 3.82
N TYR A 276 12.05 2.64 4.48
CA TYR A 276 13.06 3.47 3.86
C TYR A 276 14.43 3.14 4.42
N LEU A 277 15.44 3.13 3.55
CA LEU A 277 16.83 3.29 3.99
C LEU A 277 17.23 4.75 3.78
N VAL A 278 17.81 5.34 4.80
CA VAL A 278 18.24 6.74 4.80
C VAL A 278 19.74 6.81 5.07
N GLY A 279 20.47 7.44 4.17
CA GLY A 279 21.91 7.67 4.29
C GLY A 279 22.24 8.76 5.32
N THR A 280 23.52 8.86 5.68
CA THR A 280 24.00 9.89 6.62
C THR A 280 23.99 11.30 6.04
N ASP A 281 23.87 11.43 4.73
CA ASP A 281 23.62 12.68 4.03
C ASP A 281 22.15 13.14 4.12
N GLY A 282 21.29 12.31 4.72
CA GLY A 282 19.86 12.57 4.87
C GLY A 282 19.04 12.27 3.61
N LEU A 283 19.62 11.63 2.60
CA LEU A 283 18.91 11.19 1.39
C LEU A 283 18.34 9.79 1.57
N ILE A 284 17.25 9.51 0.84
CA ILE A 284 16.65 8.19 0.77
C ILE A 284 17.45 7.33 -0.21
N ASP A 285 18.06 6.26 0.28
CA ASP A 285 18.81 5.27 -0.55
C ASP A 285 17.89 4.17 -1.08
N PHE A 286 16.82 3.87 -0.35
CA PHE A 286 15.80 2.90 -0.73
C PHE A 286 14.43 3.32 -0.21
N ALA A 287 13.40 3.07 -1.00
CA ALA A 287 12.01 3.32 -0.64
C ALA A 287 11.12 2.14 -1.07
N TYR A 288 10.34 1.63 -0.12
CA TYR A 288 9.27 0.66 -0.36
C TYR A 288 8.02 1.10 0.39
N SER A 289 6.87 1.06 -0.27
CA SER A 289 5.58 1.30 0.38
C SER A 289 4.53 0.43 -0.27
N ASN A 290 3.60 -0.13 0.52
CA ASN A 290 2.51 -0.92 -0.02
C ASN A 290 1.18 -0.57 0.67
N PRO A 291 0.17 -0.08 -0.08
CA PRO A 291 -1.14 0.24 0.48
C PRO A 291 -1.91 -0.98 0.97
N ASP A 292 -1.64 -2.17 0.41
CA ASP A 292 -2.08 -3.40 1.07
C ASP A 292 -1.24 -3.60 2.34
N TYR A 293 -1.87 -3.29 3.47
CA TYR A 293 -1.24 -3.41 4.77
C TYR A 293 -0.94 -4.86 5.19
N LYS A 294 -1.31 -5.87 4.40
CA LYS A 294 -0.93 -7.26 4.62
C LYS A 294 0.40 -7.59 3.95
N THR A 295 0.73 -6.88 2.88
CA THR A 295 1.97 -7.05 2.14
C THR A 295 3.08 -6.27 2.83
N ARG A 296 4.21 -6.94 3.04
CA ARG A 296 5.36 -6.42 3.79
C ARG A 296 6.62 -6.74 3.02
N LEU A 297 7.60 -5.84 3.11
CA LEU A 297 8.93 -6.14 2.62
C LEU A 297 9.48 -7.29 3.46
N ALA A 298 9.98 -8.34 2.80
CA ALA A 298 10.55 -9.46 3.51
C ALA A 298 11.87 -9.03 4.19
N PRO A 299 12.17 -9.49 5.42
CA PRO A 299 13.42 -9.16 6.10
C PRO A 299 14.67 -9.46 5.26
N GLU A 300 14.67 -10.58 4.54
CA GLU A 300 15.76 -11.01 3.64
C GLU A 300 15.97 -10.03 2.48
N ASP A 301 14.91 -9.46 1.92
CA ASP A 301 14.99 -8.47 0.85
C ASP A 301 15.52 -7.14 1.40
N LEU A 302 15.00 -6.71 2.56
CA LEU A 302 15.49 -5.51 3.24
C LEU A 302 16.98 -5.61 3.56
N LEU A 303 17.42 -6.76 4.07
CA LEU A 303 18.81 -7.00 4.41
C LEU A 303 19.70 -7.02 3.17
N SER A 304 19.22 -7.63 2.07
CA SER A 304 19.92 -7.62 0.79
C SER A 304 20.16 -6.19 0.29
N VAL A 305 19.12 -5.36 0.32
CA VAL A 305 19.22 -3.95 -0.08
C VAL A 305 20.11 -3.16 0.87
N ALA A 306 20.02 -3.38 2.18
CA ALA A 306 20.89 -2.71 3.16
C ALA A 306 22.38 -3.04 2.95
N LYS A 307 22.70 -4.30 2.60
CA LYS A 307 24.07 -4.73 2.24
C LYS A 307 24.57 -4.07 0.96
N GLU A 308 23.69 -3.72 0.03
CA GLU A 308 24.07 -2.95 -1.17
C GLU A 308 24.30 -1.48 -0.84
N ALA A 309 23.41 -0.87 -0.06
CA ALA A 309 23.52 0.52 0.37
C ALA A 309 24.79 0.77 1.22
N SER A 310 25.19 -0.18 2.07
CA SER A 310 26.37 -0.02 2.94
C SER A 310 27.73 -0.11 2.22
N LYS A 311 27.76 -0.40 0.92
CA LYS A 311 29.00 -0.48 0.13
C LYS A 311 29.47 0.89 -0.40
N HIS A 312 28.62 1.90 -0.27
CA HIS A 312 28.83 3.26 -0.76
C HIS A 312 29.03 4.23 0.39
#